data_AF-A0A7K4BEU2-F1
#
_entry.id   AF-A0A7K4BEU2-F1
#
_cell.length_a   1.000
_cell.length_b   1.000
_cell.length_c   1.000
_cell.angle_alpha   90.00
_cell.angle_beta   90.00
_cell.angle_gamma   90.00
#
_symmetry.space_group_name_H-M   'P 1'
#
loop_
_entity.id
_entity.type
_entity.pdbx_description
1 polymer ?
#
loop_
_entity_poly.entity_id
_entity_poly.type
_entity_poly.pdbx_seq_one_letter_code
_entity_poly.pdbx_strand_id
1 'polypeptide(L)'
;MVDVETFIDEAVRRIRDAAGGEKVVMALSGGVDSSVCAALAARAIGDALVPIYVDTGLMRRGETDLIRSFFPEMNLRVIDAGDEFFEALRG
;
A
#
# COMPACT_ATOMS: atom_id res chain seq x y z
N MET A 1 6.86 15.57 -22.97
CA MET A 1 6.02 15.69 -21.77
C MET A 1 5.34 14.35 -21.59
N VAL A 2 5.31 13.77 -20.39
CA VAL A 2 4.64 12.49 -20.17
C VAL A 2 3.14 12.72 -20.26
N ASP A 3 2.45 11.96 -21.10
CA ASP A 3 0.99 11.89 -21.09
C ASP A 3 0.56 10.97 -19.94
N VAL A 4 -0.14 11.53 -18.95
CA VAL A 4 -0.43 10.84 -17.69
C VAL A 4 -1.40 9.68 -17.90
N GLU A 5 -2.39 9.82 -18.77
CA GLU A 5 -3.36 8.77 -19.05
C GLU A 5 -2.67 7.56 -19.71
N THR A 6 -1.86 7.80 -20.74
CA THR A 6 -1.07 6.73 -21.37
C THR A 6 -0.14 6.04 -20.36
N PHE A 7 0.51 6.82 -19.48
CA PHE A 7 1.37 6.25 -18.44
C PHE A 7 0.61 5.35 -17.46
N ILE A 8 -0.58 5.77 -17.02
CA ILE A 8 -1.42 4.99 -16.11
C ILE A 8 -1.80 3.65 -16.74
N ASP A 9 -2.25 3.65 -18.00
CA ASP A 9 -2.65 2.43 -18.70
C ASP A 9 -1.45 1.48 -18.91
N GLU A 10 -0.29 2.02 -19.27
CA GLU A 10 0.95 1.23 -19.39
C GLU A 10 1.40 0.65 -18.04
N ALA A 11 1.33 1.42 -16.96
CA ALA A 11 1.70 0.97 -15.63
C ALA A 11 0.78 -0.15 -15.14
N VAL A 12 -0.54 0.02 -15.31
CA VAL A 12 -1.55 -1.00 -14.98
C VAL A 12 -1.31 -2.30 -15.76
N ARG A 13 -1.03 -2.20 -17.07
CA ARG A 13 -0.69 -3.37 -17.90
C ARG A 13 0.57 -4.06 -17.39
N ARG A 14 1.65 -3.30 -17.15
CA ARG A 14 2.93 -3.84 -16.67
C ARG A 14 2.80 -4.55 -15.32
N ILE A 15 2.01 -3.99 -14.40
CA ILE A 15 1.76 -4.62 -13.10
C ILE A 15 1.00 -5.93 -13.29
N ARG A 16 -0.05 -5.95 -14.12
CA ARG A 16 -0.84 -7.16 -14.39
C ARG A 16 0.01 -8.26 -15.01
N ASP A 17 0.82 -7.92 -16.01
CA ASP A 17 1.70 -8.87 -16.70
C ASP A 17 2.76 -9.42 -15.74
N ALA A 18 3.37 -8.57 -14.92
CA ALA A 18 4.39 -8.97 -13.95
C ALA A 18 3.81 -9.83 -12.81
N ALA A 19 2.57 -9.56 -12.39
CA ALA A 19 1.90 -10.34 -11.35
C ALA A 19 1.55 -11.76 -11.83
N GLY A 20 1.31 -11.96 -13.12
CA GLY A 20 1.10 -13.30 -13.69
C GLY A 20 -0.10 -14.07 -13.10
N GLY A 21 -1.07 -13.37 -12.49
CA GLY A 21 -2.20 -13.97 -11.79
C GLY A 21 -1.91 -14.45 -10.37
N GLU A 22 -0.69 -14.25 -9.87
CA GLU A 22 -0.29 -14.60 -8.51
C GLU A 22 -0.68 -13.50 -7.49
N LYS A 23 -0.67 -13.86 -6.21
CA LYS A 23 -0.82 -12.88 -5.14
C LYS A 23 0.41 -12.00 -5.02
N VAL A 24 0.20 -10.69 -4.90
CA VAL A 24 1.28 -9.69 -4.77
C VAL A 24 1.21 -9.05 -3.39
N VAL A 25 2.28 -9.16 -2.62
CA VAL A 25 2.41 -8.48 -1.33
C VAL A 25 3.02 -7.10 -1.56
N MET A 26 2.45 -6.08 -0.92
CA MET A 26 2.93 -4.72 -1.02
C MET A 26 2.99 -4.07 0.37
N ALA A 27 4.12 -3.44 0.70
CA ALA A 27 4.20 -2.55 1.85
C ALA A 27 3.58 -1.20 1.51
N LEU A 28 2.62 -0.78 2.32
CA LEU A 28 1.99 0.55 2.28
C LEU A 28 2.51 1.34 3.49
N SER A 29 3.07 2.52 3.28
CA SER A 29 3.57 3.38 4.37
C SER A 29 2.67 4.57 4.67
N GLY A 30 1.74 4.89 3.77
CA GLY A 30 0.90 6.09 3.82
C GLY A 30 1.49 7.29 3.07
N GLY A 31 2.75 7.22 2.65
CA GLY A 31 3.34 8.22 1.75
C GLY A 31 2.75 8.17 0.35
N VAL A 32 2.75 9.31 -0.35
CA VAL A 32 2.16 9.48 -1.69
C VAL A 32 2.61 8.41 -2.67
N ASP A 33 3.92 8.09 -2.70
CA ASP A 33 4.46 7.09 -3.62
C ASP A 33 3.84 5.71 -3.41
N SER A 34 3.80 5.24 -2.17
CA SER A 34 3.22 3.94 -1.82
C SER A 34 1.70 3.93 -2.02
N SER A 35 1.01 5.04 -1.77
CA SER A 35 -0.44 5.14 -1.94
C SER A 35 -0.84 5.13 -3.42
N VAL A 36 -0.11 5.85 -4.28
CA VAL A 36 -0.32 5.83 -5.73
C VAL A 36 0.00 4.45 -6.31
N CYS A 37 1.10 3.84 -5.87
CA CYS A 37 1.46 2.48 -6.29
C CYS A 37 0.37 1.47 -5.88
N ALA A 38 -0.18 1.58 -4.66
CA ALA A 38 -1.26 0.71 -4.20
C ALA A 38 -2.54 0.89 -5.02
N ALA A 39 -2.90 2.14 -5.37
CA ALA A 39 -4.05 2.42 -6.22
C ALA A 39 -3.89 1.84 -7.64
N LEU A 40 -2.71 2.00 -8.24
CA LEU A 40 -2.40 1.42 -9.55
C LEU A 40 -2.40 -0.11 -9.52
N ALA A 41 -1.83 -0.70 -8.48
CA ALA A 41 -1.82 -2.15 -8.31
C ALA A 41 -3.23 -2.71 -8.08
N ALA A 42 -4.05 -2.06 -7.25
CA ALA A 42 -5.43 -2.47 -7.03
C ALA A 42 -6.24 -2.42 -8.33
N ARG A 43 -6.05 -1.38 -9.15
CA ARG A 43 -6.65 -1.28 -10.50
C ARG A 43 -6.16 -2.39 -11.44
N ALA A 44 -4.91 -2.83 -11.31
CA ALA A 44 -4.32 -3.84 -12.18
C ALA A 44 -4.73 -5.28 -11.84
N ILE A 45 -4.71 -5.63 -10.56
CA ILE A 45 -4.77 -7.02 -10.06
C ILE A 45 -5.82 -7.26 -8.97
N GLY A 46 -6.56 -6.24 -8.53
CA GLY A 46 -7.71 -6.37 -7.62
C GLY A 46 -7.38 -7.19 -6.38
N ASP A 47 -8.17 -8.25 -6.16
CA ASP A 47 -8.07 -9.15 -4.99
C ASP A 47 -6.75 -9.90 -4.87
N ALA A 48 -5.93 -9.95 -5.93
CA ALA A 48 -4.60 -10.55 -5.85
C ALA A 48 -3.60 -9.65 -5.09
N LEU A 49 -3.91 -8.35 -4.93
CA LEU A 49 -3.10 -7.45 -4.13
C LEU A 49 -3.35 -7.68 -2.64
N VAL A 50 -2.26 -7.84 -1.89
CA VAL A 50 -2.23 -7.92 -0.43
C VAL A 50 -1.41 -6.74 0.10
N PRO A 51 -2.04 -5.57 0.29
CA PRO A 51 -1.37 -4.41 0.85
C PRO A 51 -1.28 -4.56 2.38
N ILE A 52 -0.11 -4.27 2.92
CA ILE A 52 0.19 -4.37 4.35
C ILE A 52 0.72 -3.02 4.82
N TYR A 53 0.04 -2.43 5.79
CA TYR A 53 0.48 -1.25 6.52
C TYR A 53 0.86 -1.65 7.94
N VAL A 54 2.07 -1.27 8.37
CA VAL A 54 2.58 -1.56 9.72
C VAL A 54 2.57 -0.26 10.51
N ASP A 55 1.68 -0.18 11.49
CA ASP A 55 1.69 0.89 12.48
C ASP A 55 2.77 0.58 13.51
N THR A 56 3.86 1.34 13.48
CA THR A 56 5.01 1.17 14.37
C THR A 56 4.82 1.86 15.72
N GLY A 57 3.66 2.50 15.97
CA GLY A 57 3.44 3.36 17.13
C GLY A 57 4.13 4.74 17.05
N LEU A 58 4.96 4.97 16.01
CA LEU A 58 5.69 6.22 15.78
C LEU A 58 5.03 7.11 14.71
N MET A 59 3.79 6.81 14.35
CA MET A 59 3.05 7.51 13.30
C MET A 59 2.55 8.87 13.78
N ARG A 60 2.24 9.79 12.85
CA ARG A 60 1.64 11.07 13.23
C ARG A 60 0.21 10.86 13.71
N ARG A 61 -0.27 11.80 14.54
CA ARG A 61 -1.62 11.76 15.08
C ARG A 61 -2.67 11.64 13.97
N GLY A 62 -3.44 10.54 13.98
CA GLY A 62 -4.51 10.26 13.03
C GLY A 62 -4.06 9.73 11.66
N GLU A 63 -2.75 9.51 11.44
CA GLU A 63 -2.23 9.03 10.16
C GLU A 63 -2.71 7.61 9.83
N THR A 64 -2.69 6.70 10.83
CA THR A 64 -3.21 5.34 10.67
C THR A 64 -4.69 5.31 10.33
N ASP A 65 -5.52 6.14 10.97
CA ASP A 65 -6.96 6.23 10.68
C ASP A 65 -7.21 6.76 9.27
N LEU A 66 -6.45 7.78 8.86
CA LEU A 66 -6.51 8.31 7.50
C LEU A 66 -6.14 7.23 6.47
N ILE A 67 -5.09 6.44 6.72
CA ILE A 67 -4.68 5.36 5.82
C ILE A 67 -5.76 4.28 5.72
N ARG A 68 -6.37 3.89 6.85
CA ARG A 68 -7.52 2.97 6.85
C ARG A 68 -8.68 3.51 5.99
N SER A 69 -8.90 4.82 5.99
CA SER A 69 -10.00 5.44 5.25
C SER A 69 -9.80 5.53 3.73
N PHE A 70 -8.56 5.48 3.24
CA PHE A 70 -8.28 5.55 1.80
C PHE A 70 -8.54 4.24 1.07
N PHE A 71 -8.59 3.14 1.81
CA PHE A 71 -8.59 1.80 1.25
C PHE A 71 -9.72 0.90 1.79
N PRO A 72 -10.98 1.39 1.92
CA PRO A 72 -12.06 0.63 2.54
C PRO A 72 -12.48 -0.58 1.69
N GLU A 73 -12.33 -0.48 0.36
CA GLU A 73 -12.65 -1.58 -0.58
C GLU A 73 -11.45 -2.47 -0.92
N MET A 74 -10.25 -2.11 -0.45
CA MET A 74 -9.07 -2.97 -0.61
C MET A 74 -8.91 -3.81 0.65
N ASN A 75 -8.43 -5.05 0.49
CA ASN A 75 -8.08 -5.94 1.60
C ASN A 75 -6.81 -5.47 2.35
N LEU A 76 -6.74 -4.20 2.75
CA LEU A 76 -5.63 -3.61 3.47
C LEU A 76 -5.49 -4.26 4.85
N ARG A 77 -4.32 -4.85 5.07
CA ARG A 77 -3.95 -5.43 6.36
C ARG A 77 -3.20 -4.38 7.17
N VAL A 78 -3.83 -3.88 8.22
CA VAL A 78 -3.15 -3.03 9.21
C VAL A 78 -2.61 -3.91 10.34
N ILE A 79 -1.31 -3.83 10.57
CA ILE A 79 -0.61 -4.51 11.66
C ILE A 79 -0.27 -3.46 12.71
N ASP A 80 -0.79 -3.64 13.92
CA ASP A 80 -0.37 -2.86 15.08
C ASP A 80 0.88 -3.51 15.68
N ALA A 81 2.01 -2.81 15.59
CA ALA A 81 3.32 -3.27 16.04
C ALA A 81 3.97 -2.28 17.02
N GLY A 82 3.20 -1.37 17.63
CA GLY A 82 3.74 -0.34 18.51
C GLY A 82 4.61 -0.90 19.64
N ASP A 83 4.10 -1.90 20.35
CA ASP A 83 4.81 -2.53 21.47
C ASP A 83 6.14 -3.18 21.04
N GLU A 84 6.16 -3.84 19.87
CA GLU A 84 7.36 -4.48 19.33
C GLU A 84 8.45 -3.44 19.00
N PHE A 85 8.05 -2.35 18.34
CA PHE A 85 8.99 -1.27 17.99
C PHE A 85 9.49 -0.54 19.24
N PHE A 86 8.63 -0.27 20.23
CA PHE A 86 9.06 0.41 21.46
C PHE A 86 10.01 -0.45 22.30
N GLU A 87 9.78 -1.77 22.39
CA GLU A 87 10.71 -2.66 23.09
C GLU A 87 12.05 -2.75 22.37
N ALA A 88 12.05 -2.83 21.03
CA ALA A 88 13.27 -2.86 20.23
C ALA A 88 14.09 -1.55 20.29
N LEU A 89 13.42 -0.42 20.55
CA LEU A 89 14.05 0.90 20.68
C LEU A 89 14.48 1.21 22.12
N ARG A 90 14.29 0.29 23.07
CA ARG A 90 14.77 0.44 24.44
C ARG A 90 16.30 0.43 24.45
N GLY A 91 16.88 1.57 24.87
CA GLY A 91 18.33 1.79 24.96
C GLY A 91 19.00 1.02 26.09
#